data_AF-A0AAU5W8F7-F1
#
_entry.id   AF-A0AAU5W8F7-F1
#
_cell.length_a   1.000
_cell.length_b   1.000
_cell.length_c   1.000
_cell.angle_alpha   90.00
_cell.angle_beta   90.00
_cell.angle_gamma   90.00
#
_symmetry.space_group_name_H-M   'P 1'
#
loop_
_entity.id
_entity.type
_entity.pdbx_description
1 polymer ?
#
loop_
_entity_poly.entity_id
_entity_poly.type
_entity_poly.pdbx_seq_one_letter_code
_entity_poly.pdbx_strand_id
1 'polypeptide(L)'
;MMERCLDDPLDAAAYVFERWLPGWRLEFVTGQAPPAHVRAWESAPAPADVAEYGAFPATFGGPGGDRHPVGAEWFESEPADESFASYRAASGSPDEGAEQVVGLVLGALEAGTGPLGRRARTIAGYTAGEFAGDADDLLVIEVATEPGGPAVDGELHLLARGGRGRTLRLALAPATAPPDGDPLARAEAVTTLLGDTLWVNNNNPLGFAVTFDDHGLDLSGADPAAAFEAGWAGAGDWEVHEDGLRPLDDPRTTLVESERALVEMACAQALEQDAPEEIPGDQLVAWLVRELLHAAVEGLGAAPLLAYGAGLPPDLAGDGSCLLLVGPDRTVMIDVDDSC
;
A
#
# COMPACT_ATOMS: atom_id res chain seq x y z
N MET A 1 -17.10 -5.86 -10.61
CA MET A 1 -15.97 -5.31 -9.85
C MET A 1 -16.35 -5.54 -8.40
N MET A 2 -15.67 -6.47 -7.72
CA MET A 2 -15.83 -6.59 -6.26
C MET A 2 -15.30 -5.28 -5.67
N GLU A 3 -16.03 -4.74 -4.71
CA GLU A 3 -15.59 -3.59 -3.92
C GLU A 3 -14.38 -4.09 -3.11
N ARG A 4 -13.18 -3.56 -3.39
CA ARG A 4 -11.95 -3.92 -2.67
C ARG A 4 -12.10 -3.40 -1.23
N CYS A 5 -11.71 -4.21 -0.25
CA CYS A 5 -11.67 -3.77 1.14
C CYS A 5 -10.32 -3.11 1.37
N LEU A 6 -10.26 -1.78 1.27
CA LEU A 6 -8.98 -1.06 1.35
C LEU A 6 -8.35 -1.07 2.75
N ASP A 7 -8.99 -1.71 3.73
CA ASP A 7 -8.46 -1.98 5.07
C ASP A 7 -7.43 -3.14 5.08
N ASP A 8 -7.29 -3.90 3.99
CA ASP A 8 -6.29 -4.96 3.84
C ASP A 8 -5.04 -4.45 3.08
N PRO A 9 -3.81 -4.66 3.59
CA PRO A 9 -2.59 -4.16 2.96
C PRO A 9 -2.36 -4.66 1.53
N LEU A 10 -2.78 -5.88 1.17
CA LEU A 10 -2.61 -6.41 -0.18
C LEU A 10 -3.59 -5.77 -1.16
N ASP A 11 -4.85 -5.56 -0.75
CA ASP A 11 -5.84 -4.85 -1.56
C ASP A 11 -5.43 -3.38 -1.76
N ALA A 12 -4.93 -2.72 -0.71
CA ALA A 12 -4.39 -1.38 -0.76
C ALA A 12 -3.14 -1.29 -1.66
N ALA A 13 -2.22 -2.25 -1.55
CA ALA A 13 -1.05 -2.36 -2.42
C ALA A 13 -1.44 -2.55 -3.87
N ALA A 14 -2.40 -3.42 -4.17
CA ALA A 14 -2.91 -3.62 -5.53
C ALA A 14 -3.51 -2.32 -6.11
N TYR A 15 -4.26 -1.57 -5.31
CA TYR A 15 -4.80 -0.28 -5.71
C TYR A 15 -3.71 0.76 -6.02
N VAL A 16 -2.70 0.90 -5.15
CA VAL A 16 -1.57 1.82 -5.38
C VAL A 16 -0.71 1.36 -6.56
N PHE A 17 -0.49 0.06 -6.69
CA PHE A 17 0.27 -0.57 -7.76
C PHE A 17 -0.31 -0.21 -9.14
N GLU A 18 -1.60 -0.41 -9.35
CA GLU A 18 -2.27 -0.11 -10.62
C GLU A 18 -2.18 1.37 -11.02
N ARG A 19 -2.05 2.28 -10.04
CA ARG A 19 -1.86 3.71 -10.31
C ARG A 19 -0.42 4.07 -10.64
N TRP A 20 0.53 3.44 -9.97
CA TRP A 20 1.95 3.69 -10.22
C TRP A 20 2.45 2.95 -11.47
N LEU A 21 1.73 1.90 -11.87
CA LEU A 21 1.98 1.05 -13.03
C LEU A 21 0.70 0.87 -13.88
N PRO A 22 0.18 1.93 -14.51
CA PRO A 22 -1.12 1.90 -15.21
C PRO A 22 -1.17 0.97 -16.43
N GLY A 23 -0.05 0.42 -16.88
CA GLY A 23 -0.02 -0.62 -17.91
C GLY A 23 -0.27 -2.04 -17.40
N TRP A 24 -0.51 -2.19 -16.10
CA TRP A 24 -0.57 -3.48 -15.40
C TRP A 24 -1.77 -3.54 -14.47
N ARG A 25 -2.29 -4.76 -14.29
CA ARG A 25 -3.27 -5.09 -13.25
C ARG A 25 -2.70 -6.15 -12.33
N LEU A 26 -3.06 -6.06 -11.07
CA LEU A 26 -2.62 -6.97 -10.01
C LEU A 26 -3.86 -7.45 -9.26
N GLU A 27 -3.98 -8.76 -9.10
CA GLU A 27 -5.07 -9.37 -8.35
C GLU A 27 -4.54 -10.37 -7.32
N PHE A 28 -5.15 -10.33 -6.15
CA PHE A 28 -4.94 -11.30 -5.07
C PHE A 28 -6.18 -12.16 -4.89
N VAL A 29 -5.98 -13.47 -4.83
CA VAL A 29 -7.07 -14.41 -4.60
C VAL A 29 -6.69 -15.37 -3.49
N THR A 30 -7.52 -15.40 -2.45
CA THR A 30 -7.34 -16.34 -1.34
C THR A 30 -7.94 -17.69 -1.66
N GLY A 31 -7.34 -18.74 -1.12
CA GLY A 31 -7.81 -20.10 -1.26
C GLY A 31 -7.38 -20.97 -0.08
N GLN A 32 -7.46 -22.28 -0.28
CA GLN A 32 -7.07 -23.26 0.72
C GLN A 32 -6.37 -24.45 0.08
N ALA A 33 -5.28 -24.88 0.69
CA ALA A 33 -4.58 -26.11 0.43
C ALA A 33 -4.47 -26.94 1.72
N PRO A 34 -4.11 -28.24 1.63
CA PRO A 34 -3.63 -28.98 2.78
C PRO A 34 -2.41 -28.27 3.39
N PRO A 35 -2.35 -28.09 4.73
CA PRO A 35 -1.19 -27.50 5.40
C PRO A 35 0.12 -28.25 5.09
N ALA A 36 1.26 -27.55 5.11
CA ALA A 36 2.57 -28.14 4.83
C ALA A 36 2.87 -29.38 5.72
N HIS A 37 2.53 -29.33 7.01
CA HIS A 37 2.71 -30.47 7.93
C HIS A 37 1.79 -31.68 7.64
N VAL A 38 0.71 -31.50 6.86
CA VAL A 38 -0.18 -32.58 6.42
C VAL A 38 0.27 -33.13 5.07
N ARG A 39 0.68 -32.25 4.15
CA ARG A 39 1.16 -32.61 2.82
C ARG A 39 2.27 -31.63 2.41
N ALA A 40 3.51 -31.98 2.74
CA ALA A 40 4.68 -31.26 2.25
C ALA A 40 4.74 -31.36 0.73
N TRP A 41 5.18 -30.30 0.07
CA TRP A 41 5.47 -30.32 -1.36
C TRP A 41 6.97 -30.54 -1.52
N GLU A 42 7.35 -31.66 -2.13
CA GLU A 42 8.75 -31.92 -2.56
C GLU A 42 8.93 -31.61 -4.07
N SER A 43 7.82 -31.31 -4.73
CA SER A 43 7.71 -30.90 -6.13
C SER A 43 6.34 -30.24 -6.34
N ALA A 44 6.19 -29.55 -7.46
CA ALA A 44 4.95 -28.86 -7.80
C ALA A 44 3.75 -29.84 -7.83
N PRO A 45 2.61 -29.47 -7.20
CA PRO A 45 1.37 -30.24 -7.30
C PRO A 45 0.87 -30.35 -8.76
N ALA A 46 0.00 -31.32 -9.02
CA ALA A 46 -0.62 -31.46 -10.33
C ALA A 46 -1.51 -30.23 -10.64
N PRO A 47 -1.71 -29.85 -11.92
CA PRO A 47 -2.50 -28.67 -12.28
C PRO A 47 -3.93 -28.66 -11.72
N ALA A 48 -4.56 -29.83 -11.52
CA ALA A 48 -5.87 -29.94 -10.90
C ALA A 48 -5.85 -29.54 -9.41
N ASP A 49 -4.81 -29.95 -8.68
CA ASP A 49 -4.60 -29.55 -7.28
C ASP A 49 -4.33 -28.03 -7.21
N VAL A 50 -3.48 -27.50 -8.10
CA VAL A 50 -3.20 -26.06 -8.20
C VAL A 50 -4.47 -25.26 -8.52
N ALA A 51 -5.33 -25.78 -9.39
CA ALA A 51 -6.59 -25.14 -9.74
C ALA A 51 -7.51 -25.00 -8.52
N GLU A 52 -7.59 -26.03 -7.68
CA GLU A 52 -8.34 -26.00 -6.42
C GLU A 52 -7.70 -25.04 -5.42
N TYR A 53 -6.40 -25.15 -5.19
CA TYR A 53 -5.68 -24.36 -4.19
C TYR A 53 -5.64 -22.86 -4.51
N GLY A 54 -5.56 -22.50 -5.80
CA GLY A 54 -5.51 -21.12 -6.27
C GLY A 54 -6.86 -20.54 -6.72
N ALA A 55 -7.97 -21.23 -6.46
CA ALA A 55 -9.33 -20.79 -6.83
C ALA A 55 -9.50 -20.43 -8.32
N PHE A 56 -8.91 -21.21 -9.22
CA PHE A 56 -9.10 -21.09 -10.66
C PHE A 56 -10.50 -21.58 -11.09
N PRO A 57 -11.05 -21.14 -12.25
CA PRO A 57 -10.38 -20.33 -13.27
C PRO A 57 -10.53 -18.83 -13.11
N ALA A 58 -11.41 -18.34 -12.23
CA ALA A 58 -11.63 -16.91 -12.05
C ALA A 58 -10.32 -16.24 -11.57
N THR A 59 -9.69 -15.43 -12.42
CA THR A 59 -8.42 -14.77 -12.08
C THR A 59 -8.52 -13.26 -12.12
N PHE A 60 -9.00 -12.70 -13.23
CA PHE A 60 -9.23 -11.26 -13.34
C PHE A 60 -10.72 -10.96 -13.40
N GLY A 61 -11.13 -9.81 -12.88
CA GLY A 61 -12.51 -9.35 -13.00
C GLY A 61 -12.95 -9.16 -14.47
N GLY A 62 -14.09 -9.75 -14.85
CA GLY A 62 -14.75 -9.52 -16.14
C GLY A 62 -14.51 -10.59 -17.22
N PRO A 63 -15.09 -10.42 -18.42
CA PRO A 63 -14.97 -11.39 -19.51
C PRO A 63 -13.52 -11.60 -19.96
N GLY A 64 -13.12 -12.86 -20.17
CA GLY A 64 -11.74 -13.20 -20.58
C GLY A 64 -10.71 -13.20 -19.44
N GLY A 65 -11.17 -13.07 -18.19
CA GLY A 65 -10.34 -13.16 -16.99
C GLY A 65 -10.05 -14.58 -16.50
N ASP A 66 -10.64 -15.60 -17.15
CA ASP A 66 -10.45 -17.00 -16.78
C ASP A 66 -9.06 -17.50 -17.17
N ARG A 67 -8.38 -18.18 -16.24
CA ARG A 67 -7.11 -18.84 -16.45
C ARG A 67 -7.16 -20.28 -15.98
N HIS A 68 -6.45 -21.17 -16.65
CA HIS A 68 -6.42 -22.59 -16.32
C HIS A 68 -4.96 -23.01 -16.10
N PRO A 69 -4.59 -23.52 -14.90
CA PRO A 69 -3.25 -24.04 -14.68
C PRO A 69 -2.94 -25.16 -15.68
N VAL A 70 -1.77 -25.07 -16.33
CA VAL A 70 -1.26 -26.08 -17.26
C VAL A 70 0.11 -26.61 -16.83
N GLY A 71 0.82 -25.86 -15.97
CA GLY A 71 2.09 -26.24 -15.38
C GLY A 71 2.30 -25.50 -14.06
N ALA A 72 3.19 -26.01 -13.23
CA ALA A 72 3.64 -25.33 -12.03
C ALA A 72 5.09 -25.72 -11.71
N GLU A 73 5.84 -24.77 -11.18
CA GLU A 73 7.18 -24.96 -10.64
C GLU A 73 7.15 -24.62 -9.14
N TRP A 74 7.78 -25.45 -8.31
CA TRP A 74 7.83 -25.27 -6.86
C TRP A 74 9.19 -24.77 -6.44
N PHE A 75 9.18 -23.87 -5.46
CA PHE A 75 10.36 -23.34 -4.81
C PHE A 75 10.20 -23.47 -3.31
N GLU A 76 11.27 -23.93 -2.68
CA GLU A 76 11.42 -23.87 -1.23
C GLU A 76 11.55 -22.40 -0.82
N SER A 77 10.76 -21.99 0.16
CA SER A 77 10.81 -20.66 0.75
C SER A 77 10.85 -20.87 2.25
N GLU A 78 11.82 -20.25 2.92
CA GLU A 78 11.73 -20.09 4.36
C GLU A 78 10.73 -18.95 4.64
N PRO A 79 9.75 -19.14 5.53
CA PRO A 79 8.88 -18.03 5.94
C PRO A 79 9.72 -16.94 6.58
N ALA A 80 9.29 -15.69 6.47
CA ALA A 80 10.03 -14.59 7.09
C ALA A 80 10.06 -14.76 8.61
N ASP A 81 11.25 -14.79 9.18
CA ASP A 81 11.45 -14.89 10.65
C ASP A 81 11.09 -13.58 11.38
N GLU A 82 10.91 -12.49 10.63
CA GLU A 82 10.89 -11.13 11.17
C GLU A 82 9.70 -10.31 10.67
N SER A 83 9.15 -9.47 11.55
CA SER A 83 8.22 -8.40 11.20
C SER A 83 8.83 -7.48 10.11
N PHE A 84 7.97 -6.80 9.34
CA PHE A 84 8.36 -5.83 8.29
C PHE A 84 8.96 -6.40 6.99
N ALA A 85 8.71 -7.66 6.66
CA ALA A 85 9.20 -8.29 5.42
C ALA A 85 8.82 -7.49 4.14
N SER A 86 7.60 -6.96 4.09
CA SER A 86 7.11 -6.11 3.00
C SER A 86 7.93 -4.83 2.84
N TYR A 87 8.17 -4.09 3.93
CA TYR A 87 8.98 -2.87 3.87
C TYR A 87 10.47 -3.15 3.59
N ARG A 88 11.07 -4.18 4.19
CA ARG A 88 12.44 -4.61 3.89
C ARG A 88 12.62 -4.89 2.39
N ALA A 89 11.69 -5.63 1.78
CA ALA A 89 11.68 -5.88 0.35
C ALA A 89 11.52 -4.58 -0.47
N ALA A 90 10.64 -3.68 -0.05
CA ALA A 90 10.44 -2.36 -0.68
C ALA A 90 11.71 -1.48 -0.64
N SER A 91 12.51 -1.59 0.43
CA SER A 91 13.80 -0.90 0.61
C SER A 91 14.97 -1.58 -0.10
N GLY A 92 14.75 -2.74 -0.73
CA GLY A 92 15.77 -3.48 -1.48
C GLY A 92 16.65 -4.39 -0.61
N SER A 93 16.14 -4.82 0.54
CA SER A 93 16.76 -5.83 1.40
C SER A 93 15.76 -6.95 1.73
N PRO A 94 15.18 -7.62 0.72
CA PRO A 94 14.20 -8.68 0.94
C PRO A 94 14.81 -9.89 1.66
N ASP A 95 13.99 -10.60 2.42
CA ASP A 95 14.32 -11.95 2.92
C ASP A 95 14.34 -12.96 1.76
N GLU A 96 14.87 -14.17 1.96
CA GLU A 96 15.12 -15.14 0.88
C GLU A 96 13.87 -15.45 0.04
N GLY A 97 12.73 -15.74 0.69
CA GLY A 97 11.46 -15.98 0.00
C GLY A 97 10.96 -14.74 -0.78
N ALA A 98 11.08 -13.56 -0.16
CA ALA A 98 10.70 -12.31 -0.80
C ALA A 98 11.63 -11.96 -1.97
N GLU A 99 12.93 -12.24 -1.89
CA GLU A 99 13.92 -11.94 -2.95
C GLU A 99 13.54 -12.64 -4.25
N GLN A 100 13.12 -13.90 -4.15
CA GLN A 100 12.68 -14.67 -5.30
C GLN A 100 11.40 -14.09 -5.92
N VAL A 101 10.40 -13.74 -5.10
CA VAL A 101 9.15 -13.13 -5.57
C VAL A 101 9.42 -11.76 -6.19
N VAL A 102 10.29 -10.95 -5.59
CA VAL A 102 10.73 -9.66 -6.14
C VAL A 102 11.35 -9.85 -7.51
N GLY A 103 12.26 -10.83 -7.67
CA GLY A 103 12.88 -11.15 -8.94
C GLY A 103 11.87 -11.52 -10.02
N LEU A 104 10.87 -12.35 -9.68
CA LEU A 104 9.80 -12.78 -10.59
C LEU A 104 8.89 -11.62 -10.99
N VAL A 105 8.42 -10.82 -10.02
CA VAL A 105 7.54 -9.66 -10.26
C VAL A 105 8.25 -8.61 -11.11
N LEU A 106 9.48 -8.22 -10.73
CA LEU A 106 10.24 -7.23 -11.50
C LEU A 106 10.60 -7.76 -12.89
N GLY A 107 10.96 -9.04 -13.01
CA GLY A 107 11.23 -9.68 -14.30
C GLY A 107 10.03 -9.62 -15.23
N ALA A 108 8.82 -9.93 -14.73
CA ALA A 108 7.59 -9.84 -15.50
C ALA A 108 7.29 -8.41 -15.95
N LEU A 109 7.41 -7.44 -15.05
CA LEU A 109 7.14 -6.03 -15.35
C LEU A 109 8.15 -5.47 -16.37
N GLU A 110 9.44 -5.68 -16.14
CA GLU A 110 10.50 -5.10 -16.97
C GLU A 110 10.61 -5.74 -18.35
N ALA A 111 10.18 -7.01 -18.50
CA ALA A 111 10.07 -7.65 -19.81
C ALA A 111 9.10 -6.91 -20.74
N GLY A 112 8.01 -6.35 -20.21
CA GLY A 112 6.99 -5.65 -20.99
C GLY A 112 7.28 -4.16 -21.20
N THR A 113 7.92 -3.49 -20.23
CA THR A 113 8.06 -2.02 -20.22
C THR A 113 9.49 -1.50 -20.22
N GLY A 114 10.50 -2.37 -20.14
CA GLY A 114 11.87 -1.98 -19.86
C GLY A 114 12.11 -1.63 -18.38
N PRO A 115 13.31 -1.13 -18.02
CA PRO A 115 13.69 -0.88 -16.63
C PRO A 115 12.71 0.05 -15.91
N LEU A 116 12.26 -0.36 -14.72
CA LEU A 116 11.36 0.41 -13.89
C LEU A 116 12.09 1.50 -13.09
N GLY A 117 11.40 2.62 -12.87
CA GLY A 117 11.85 3.64 -11.91
C GLY A 117 11.71 3.17 -10.46
N ARG A 118 12.41 3.85 -9.53
CA ARG A 118 12.47 3.42 -8.12
C ARG A 118 11.10 3.32 -7.45
N ARG A 119 10.21 4.30 -7.68
CA ARG A 119 8.83 4.28 -7.19
C ARG A 119 8.09 2.97 -7.52
N ALA A 120 8.15 2.54 -8.78
CA ALA A 120 7.51 1.31 -9.23
C ALA A 120 8.17 0.06 -8.65
N ARG A 121 9.51 0.05 -8.56
CA ARG A 121 10.25 -1.05 -7.93
C ARG A 121 9.93 -1.19 -6.44
N THR A 122 9.74 -0.08 -5.74
CA THR A 122 9.43 -0.07 -4.30
C THR A 122 8.05 -0.65 -4.02
N ILE A 123 7.00 -0.27 -4.77
CA ILE A 123 5.67 -0.89 -4.57
C ILE A 123 5.65 -2.36 -5.01
N ALA A 124 6.39 -2.73 -6.06
CA ALA A 124 6.56 -4.13 -6.45
C ALA A 124 7.29 -4.94 -5.37
N GLY A 125 8.32 -4.34 -4.74
CA GLY A 125 9.04 -4.90 -3.60
C GLY A 125 8.13 -5.13 -2.40
N TYR A 126 7.37 -4.11 -2.01
CA TYR A 126 6.37 -4.21 -0.94
C TYR A 126 5.39 -5.35 -1.19
N THR A 127 4.78 -5.37 -2.38
CA THR A 127 3.80 -6.37 -2.82
C THR A 127 4.38 -7.79 -2.74
N ALA A 128 5.63 -7.96 -3.20
CA ALA A 128 6.32 -9.24 -3.18
C ALA A 128 6.65 -9.72 -1.76
N GLY A 129 7.12 -8.80 -0.90
CA GLY A 129 7.40 -9.12 0.50
C GLY A 129 6.14 -9.47 1.28
N GLU A 130 5.05 -8.74 1.08
CA GLU A 130 3.75 -9.04 1.71
C GLU A 130 3.19 -10.39 1.23
N PHE A 131 3.33 -10.69 -0.08
CA PHE A 131 2.92 -11.97 -0.64
C PHE A 131 3.73 -13.16 -0.08
N ALA A 132 5.02 -12.97 0.15
CA ALA A 132 5.94 -14.03 0.59
C ALA A 132 6.02 -14.19 2.11
N GLY A 133 5.66 -13.18 2.90
CA GLY A 133 5.98 -13.09 4.33
C GLY A 133 5.58 -14.32 5.15
N ASP A 134 4.36 -14.82 4.91
CA ASP A 134 3.80 -15.98 5.63
C ASP A 134 3.92 -17.30 4.84
N ALA A 135 4.64 -17.33 3.72
CA ALA A 135 4.66 -18.47 2.81
C ALA A 135 5.62 -19.58 3.28
N ASP A 136 5.06 -20.77 3.52
CA ASP A 136 5.81 -22.03 3.68
C ASP A 136 6.27 -22.58 2.31
N ASP A 137 5.51 -22.30 1.25
CA ASP A 137 5.81 -22.75 -0.11
C ASP A 137 5.40 -21.70 -1.13
N LEU A 138 6.18 -21.63 -2.21
CA LEU A 138 5.91 -20.77 -3.36
C LEU A 138 5.82 -21.60 -4.64
N LEU A 139 4.80 -21.33 -5.45
CA LEU A 139 4.67 -21.87 -6.81
C LEU A 139 4.66 -20.75 -7.83
N VAL A 140 5.36 -20.96 -8.94
CA VAL A 140 5.10 -20.24 -10.21
C VAL A 140 4.18 -21.09 -11.04
N ILE A 141 3.10 -20.50 -11.55
CA ILE A 141 2.03 -21.21 -12.25
C ILE A 141 2.02 -20.78 -13.72
N GLU A 142 2.15 -21.75 -14.61
CA GLU A 142 1.87 -21.56 -16.03
C GLU A 142 0.36 -21.71 -16.25
N VAL A 143 -0.25 -20.73 -16.91
CA VAL A 143 -1.70 -20.71 -17.15
C VAL A 143 -2.03 -20.63 -18.64
N ALA A 144 -3.18 -21.17 -19.02
CA ALA A 144 -3.77 -21.06 -20.35
C ALA A 144 -5.13 -20.35 -20.30
N THR A 145 -5.58 -19.78 -21.42
CA THR A 145 -6.94 -19.20 -21.54
C THR A 145 -8.03 -20.26 -21.69
N GLU A 146 -7.66 -21.49 -22.05
CA GLU A 146 -8.56 -22.63 -22.17
C GLU A 146 -7.94 -23.86 -21.49
N PRO A 147 -8.74 -24.81 -20.97
CA PRO A 147 -8.22 -26.01 -20.34
C PRO A 147 -7.31 -26.83 -21.28
N GLY A 148 -6.06 -27.05 -20.87
CA GLY A 148 -5.06 -27.79 -21.65
C GLY A 148 -4.53 -27.05 -22.89
N GLY A 149 -4.82 -25.75 -23.01
CA GLY A 149 -4.26 -24.87 -24.04
C GLY A 149 -2.77 -24.55 -23.83
N PRO A 150 -2.16 -23.79 -24.75
CA PRO A 150 -0.80 -23.30 -24.56
C PRO A 150 -0.73 -22.28 -23.42
N ALA A 151 0.44 -22.19 -22.79
CA ALA A 151 0.72 -21.19 -21.77
C ALA A 151 0.58 -19.77 -22.34
N VAL A 152 0.06 -18.86 -21.52
CA VAL A 152 -0.06 -17.44 -21.83
C VAL A 152 1.27 -16.76 -21.55
N ASP A 153 1.83 -16.10 -22.56
CA ASP A 153 3.01 -15.26 -22.41
C ASP A 153 2.66 -13.89 -21.80
N GLY A 154 3.57 -13.35 -21.01
CA GLY A 154 3.47 -11.99 -20.47
C GLY A 154 2.57 -11.84 -19.24
N GLU A 155 2.10 -12.95 -18.65
CA GLU A 155 1.44 -12.96 -17.35
C GLU A 155 2.30 -13.69 -16.32
N LEU A 156 2.23 -13.25 -15.06
CA LEU A 156 2.85 -13.91 -13.92
C LEU A 156 1.75 -14.36 -12.97
N HIS A 157 1.75 -15.64 -12.63
CA HIS A 157 0.84 -16.22 -11.63
C HIS A 157 1.68 -16.93 -10.58
N LEU A 158 1.53 -16.50 -9.33
CA LEU A 158 2.21 -17.09 -8.18
C LEU A 158 1.16 -17.64 -7.20
N LEU A 159 1.50 -18.69 -6.48
CA LEU A 159 0.71 -19.19 -5.37
C LEU A 159 1.61 -19.42 -4.16
N ALA A 160 1.35 -18.66 -3.10
CA ALA A 160 1.90 -18.85 -1.78
C ALA A 160 0.97 -19.75 -0.98
N ARG A 161 1.55 -20.70 -0.24
CA ARG A 161 0.86 -21.46 0.79
C ARG A 161 1.49 -21.12 2.14
N GLY A 162 0.69 -20.63 3.07
CA GLY A 162 1.16 -20.30 4.41
C GLY A 162 0.69 -21.25 5.50
N GLY A 163 1.03 -20.89 6.74
CA GLY A 163 0.71 -21.65 7.94
C GLY A 163 -0.79 -21.98 8.04
N ARG A 164 -1.12 -23.26 8.30
CA ARG A 164 -2.50 -23.82 8.30
C ARG A 164 -3.13 -23.99 6.91
N GLY A 165 -2.34 -23.87 5.84
CA GLY A 165 -2.78 -24.19 4.48
C GLY A 165 -3.62 -23.10 3.82
N ARG A 166 -3.71 -21.90 4.41
CA ARG A 166 -4.24 -20.74 3.68
C ARG A 166 -3.36 -20.51 2.46
N THR A 167 -3.97 -20.29 1.30
CA THR A 167 -3.22 -19.90 0.11
C THR A 167 -3.55 -18.48 -0.30
N LEU A 168 -2.56 -17.83 -0.89
CA LEU A 168 -2.68 -16.53 -1.53
C LEU A 168 -2.14 -16.67 -2.94
N ARG A 169 -2.94 -16.32 -3.93
CA ARG A 169 -2.54 -16.29 -5.33
C ARG A 169 -2.35 -14.86 -5.78
N LEU A 170 -1.21 -14.55 -6.36
CA LEU A 170 -0.91 -13.29 -7.03
C LEU A 170 -1.04 -13.52 -8.54
N ALA A 171 -1.81 -12.68 -9.22
CA ALA A 171 -1.89 -12.65 -10.68
C ALA A 171 -1.55 -11.25 -11.19
N LEU A 172 -0.55 -11.19 -12.07
CA LEU A 172 -0.06 -9.96 -12.69
C LEU A 172 -0.17 -10.10 -14.21
N ALA A 173 -0.80 -9.12 -14.86
CA ALA A 173 -0.96 -9.12 -16.31
C ALA A 173 -0.99 -7.69 -16.87
N PRO A 174 -0.70 -7.51 -18.17
CA PRO A 174 -0.91 -6.25 -18.85
C PRO A 174 -2.38 -5.81 -18.78
N ALA A 175 -2.59 -4.51 -18.62
CA ALA A 175 -3.91 -3.91 -18.57
C ALA A 175 -3.94 -2.58 -19.33
N THR A 176 -5.14 -2.13 -19.66
CA THR A 176 -5.38 -0.73 -20.00
C THR A 176 -5.43 0.08 -18.71
N ALA A 177 -4.91 1.30 -18.76
CA ALA A 177 -4.92 2.21 -17.62
C ALA A 177 -6.29 2.27 -16.92
N PRO A 178 -6.32 2.11 -15.58
CA PRO A 178 -7.55 2.30 -14.84
C PRO A 178 -8.03 3.75 -15.02
N PRO A 179 -9.35 4.01 -14.89
CA PRO A 179 -9.84 5.38 -14.81
C PRO A 179 -9.21 6.09 -13.60
N ASP A 180 -9.17 7.42 -13.65
CA ASP A 180 -8.86 8.22 -12.46
C ASP A 180 -9.85 7.82 -11.36
N GLY A 181 -9.35 7.24 -10.28
CA GLY A 181 -10.20 6.83 -9.15
C GLY A 181 -10.33 7.93 -8.10
N ASP A 182 -11.38 7.79 -7.30
CA ASP A 182 -11.75 8.67 -6.20
C ASP A 182 -10.57 9.03 -5.27
N PRO A 183 -10.32 10.34 -4.99
CA PRO A 183 -9.32 10.77 -4.03
C PRO A 183 -9.47 10.14 -2.64
N LEU A 184 -10.70 9.89 -2.17
CA LEU A 184 -10.92 9.25 -0.86
C LEU A 184 -10.42 7.80 -0.86
N ALA A 185 -10.84 6.97 -1.82
CA ALA A 185 -10.33 5.61 -1.98
C ALA A 185 -8.79 5.58 -2.15
N ARG A 186 -8.21 6.63 -2.74
CA ARG A 186 -6.74 6.76 -2.82
C ARG A 186 -6.11 7.08 -1.48
N ALA A 187 -6.70 7.99 -0.72
CA ALA A 187 -6.26 8.29 0.64
C ALA A 187 -6.33 7.03 1.52
N GLU A 188 -7.46 6.31 1.51
CA GLU A 188 -7.67 5.06 2.26
C GLU A 188 -6.60 4.01 1.95
N ALA A 189 -6.37 3.71 0.66
CA ALA A 189 -5.33 2.75 0.27
C ALA A 189 -3.94 3.19 0.75
N VAL A 190 -3.62 4.48 0.65
CA VAL A 190 -2.31 4.99 1.09
C VAL A 190 -2.17 4.95 2.61
N THR A 191 -3.23 5.27 3.37
CA THR A 191 -3.23 5.23 4.84
C THR A 191 -3.10 3.81 5.37
N THR A 192 -3.73 2.82 4.71
CA THR A 192 -3.55 1.41 5.07
C THR A 192 -2.10 0.97 4.91
N LEU A 193 -1.45 1.33 3.81
CA LEU A 193 -0.04 1.00 3.59
C LEU A 193 0.90 1.74 4.56
N LEU A 194 0.57 2.98 4.91
CA LEU A 194 1.33 3.74 5.91
C LEU A 194 1.20 3.10 7.30
N GLY A 195 -0.01 2.72 7.73
CA GLY A 195 -0.24 2.06 9.01
C GLY A 195 0.38 0.66 9.09
N ASP A 196 0.44 -0.08 7.97
CA ASP A 196 1.17 -1.34 7.89
C ASP A 196 2.69 -1.16 8.04
N THR A 197 3.22 -0.05 7.52
CA THR A 197 4.67 0.21 7.50
C THR A 197 5.18 0.89 8.77
N LEU A 198 4.35 1.69 9.44
CA LEU A 198 4.74 2.56 10.55
C LEU A 198 4.13 2.05 11.85
N TRP A 199 4.98 1.71 12.82
CA TRP A 199 4.54 1.18 14.11
C TRP A 199 4.99 2.08 15.28
N VAL A 200 4.34 1.99 16.42
CA VAL A 200 4.78 2.56 17.69
C VAL A 200 5.22 1.39 18.57
N ASN A 201 6.36 1.53 19.25
CA ASN A 201 6.91 0.53 20.18
C ASN A 201 7.03 -0.91 19.61
N ASN A 202 7.12 -1.05 18.28
CA ASN A 202 7.19 -2.32 17.54
C ASN A 202 6.00 -3.27 17.76
N ASN A 203 4.86 -2.77 18.24
CA ASN A 203 3.71 -3.62 18.54
C ASN A 203 2.35 -3.01 18.19
N ASN A 204 2.30 -1.71 17.87
CA ASN A 204 1.07 -1.01 17.53
C ASN A 204 1.22 -0.29 16.17
N PRO A 205 0.49 -0.66 15.11
CA PRO A 205 0.52 0.11 13.86
C PRO A 205 -0.02 1.53 14.08
N LEU A 206 0.52 2.52 13.37
CA LEU A 206 0.00 3.89 13.37
C LEU A 206 -1.39 3.91 12.73
N GLY A 207 -2.34 4.54 13.41
CA GLY A 207 -3.64 4.86 12.85
C GLY A 207 -3.55 6.09 11.94
N PHE A 208 -4.19 6.03 10.79
CA PHE A 208 -4.36 7.19 9.92
C PHE A 208 -5.84 7.33 9.55
N ALA A 209 -6.40 8.53 9.72
CA ALA A 209 -7.75 8.84 9.30
C ALA A 209 -7.77 10.06 8.38
N VAL A 210 -8.52 9.98 7.28
CA VAL A 210 -8.69 11.09 6.33
C VAL A 210 -10.16 11.40 6.20
N THR A 211 -10.52 12.67 6.41
CA THR A 211 -11.90 13.13 6.29
C THR A 211 -11.97 14.32 5.34
N PHE A 212 -13.02 14.35 4.52
CA PHE A 212 -13.32 15.43 3.59
C PHE A 212 -14.70 16.00 3.93
N ASP A 213 -14.76 17.28 4.29
CA ASP A 213 -16.01 17.93 4.71
C ASP A 213 -16.25 19.23 3.95
N ASP A 214 -17.51 19.52 3.64
CA ASP A 214 -17.91 20.80 3.08
C ASP A 214 -18.11 21.79 4.23
N HIS A 215 -17.50 22.98 4.13
CA HIS A 215 -17.56 23.95 5.22
C HIS A 215 -18.60 25.05 5.08
N GLY A 216 -19.08 25.29 3.86
CA GLY A 216 -20.14 26.28 3.61
C GLY A 216 -19.77 27.72 4.01
N LEU A 217 -18.47 28.01 4.11
CA LEU A 217 -17.94 29.34 4.46
C LEU A 217 -17.51 30.08 3.19
N ASP A 218 -17.74 31.39 3.16
CA ASP A 218 -17.21 32.23 2.09
C ASP A 218 -15.79 32.69 2.44
N LEU A 219 -14.81 31.99 1.86
CA LEU A 219 -13.38 32.29 2.03
C LEU A 219 -12.81 33.16 0.90
N SER A 220 -13.66 33.74 0.05
CA SER A 220 -13.22 34.59 -1.07
C SER A 220 -12.83 36.02 -0.65
N GLY A 221 -13.02 36.36 0.63
CA GLY A 221 -12.75 37.68 1.21
C GLY A 221 -11.27 38.03 1.34
N ALA A 222 -11.01 39.24 1.87
CA ALA A 222 -9.66 39.77 2.04
C ALA A 222 -8.84 39.06 3.14
N ASP A 223 -9.51 38.36 4.06
CA ASP A 223 -8.90 37.60 5.15
C ASP A 223 -9.62 36.24 5.31
N PRO A 224 -9.22 35.23 4.52
CA PRO A 224 -9.77 33.88 4.60
C PRO A 224 -9.54 33.23 5.98
N ALA A 225 -8.42 33.53 6.64
CA ALA A 225 -8.10 32.97 7.95
C ALA A 225 -9.08 33.44 9.02
N ALA A 226 -9.30 34.76 9.12
CA ALA A 226 -10.27 35.31 10.06
C ALA A 226 -11.70 34.84 9.76
N ALA A 227 -12.07 34.68 8.48
CA ALA A 227 -13.38 34.17 8.09
C ALA A 227 -13.56 32.70 8.48
N PHE A 228 -12.53 31.87 8.28
CA PHE A 228 -12.52 30.47 8.69
C PHE A 228 -12.60 30.35 10.21
N GLU A 229 -11.75 31.05 10.96
CA GLU A 229 -11.73 31.02 12.44
C GLU A 229 -13.04 31.51 13.07
N ALA A 230 -13.72 32.49 12.46
CA ALA A 230 -14.98 33.01 12.97
C ALA A 230 -16.21 32.15 12.60
N GLY A 231 -16.15 31.45 11.45
CA GLY A 231 -17.30 30.77 10.86
C GLY A 231 -17.27 29.25 10.98
N TRP A 232 -16.09 28.65 11.13
CA TRP A 232 -15.94 27.20 11.21
C TRP A 232 -16.42 26.70 12.57
N ALA A 233 -17.57 26.04 12.57
CA ALA A 233 -18.15 25.40 13.74
C ALA A 233 -17.69 23.94 13.93
N GLY A 234 -16.87 23.40 13.01
CA GLY A 234 -16.49 21.99 12.97
C GLY A 234 -15.39 21.66 13.99
N ALA A 235 -15.58 20.81 14.99
CA ALA A 235 -16.79 20.15 15.46
C ALA A 235 -16.58 19.87 16.95
N GLY A 236 -17.23 20.62 17.85
CA GLY A 236 -17.47 20.20 19.24
C GLY A 236 -16.26 20.16 20.21
N ASP A 237 -15.16 19.52 19.85
CA ASP A 237 -14.02 19.27 20.73
C ASP A 237 -12.74 19.32 19.89
N TRP A 238 -11.99 20.41 20.02
CA TRP A 238 -10.59 20.48 19.62
C TRP A 238 -9.67 19.69 20.59
N GLU A 239 -10.23 18.71 21.32
CA GLU A 239 -9.49 17.72 22.11
C GLU A 239 -8.93 16.60 21.22
N VAL A 240 -8.71 16.83 19.92
CA VAL A 240 -8.00 15.85 19.06
C VAL A 240 -6.52 15.82 19.47
N HIS A 241 -5.98 16.92 20.01
CA HIS A 241 -4.65 16.99 20.63
C HIS A 241 -4.66 18.00 21.79
N GLU A 242 -3.88 17.76 22.85
CA GLU A 242 -3.73 18.69 23.98
C GLU A 242 -3.32 20.12 23.56
N ASP A 243 -2.65 20.26 22.41
CA ASP A 243 -2.11 21.53 21.90
C ASP A 243 -3.01 22.33 20.94
N GLY A 244 -4.06 21.69 20.37
CA GLY A 244 -4.93 22.21 19.30
C GLY A 244 -4.22 22.47 17.95
N LEU A 245 -4.96 22.52 16.83
CA LEU A 245 -4.35 22.92 15.54
C LEU A 245 -4.07 24.43 15.55
N ARG A 246 -2.95 24.78 14.95
CA ARG A 246 -2.49 26.17 14.78
C ARG A 246 -2.16 26.41 13.31
N PRO A 247 -2.30 27.65 12.81
CA PRO A 247 -1.85 27.99 11.47
C PRO A 247 -0.40 27.59 11.27
N LEU A 248 -0.09 26.97 10.13
CA LEU A 248 1.29 26.66 9.75
C LEU A 248 1.93 27.88 9.08
N ASP A 249 2.98 28.42 9.69
CA ASP A 249 3.73 29.57 9.15
C ASP A 249 4.43 29.24 7.82
N ASP A 250 4.97 28.01 7.70
CA ASP A 250 5.56 27.47 6.48
C ASP A 250 5.11 26.01 6.28
N PRO A 251 3.92 25.79 5.69
CA PRO A 251 3.37 24.47 5.50
C PRO A 251 4.30 23.55 4.72
N ARG A 252 5.07 24.09 3.77
CA ARG A 252 5.95 23.28 2.93
C ARG A 252 7.10 22.70 3.74
N THR A 253 7.75 23.52 4.57
CA THR A 253 8.85 23.06 5.41
C THR A 253 8.35 22.05 6.44
N THR A 254 7.23 22.33 7.11
CA THR A 254 6.61 21.39 8.08
C THR A 254 6.28 20.04 7.45
N LEU A 255 5.73 20.02 6.22
CA LEU A 255 5.42 18.76 5.52
C LEU A 255 6.68 17.98 5.13
N VAL A 256 7.76 18.65 4.73
CA VAL A 256 9.04 17.99 4.44
C VAL A 256 9.67 17.41 5.70
N GLU A 257 9.59 18.12 6.83
CA GLU A 257 10.06 17.63 8.13
C GLU A 257 9.22 16.45 8.62
N SER A 258 7.91 16.48 8.38
CA SER A 258 7.00 15.38 8.72
C SER A 258 7.26 14.14 7.87
N GLU A 259 7.45 14.30 6.56
CA GLU A 259 7.87 13.22 5.67
C GLU A 259 9.18 12.59 6.17
N ARG A 260 10.16 13.42 6.54
CA ARG A 260 11.43 12.96 7.10
C ARG A 260 11.23 12.14 8.37
N ALA A 261 10.48 12.65 9.34
CA ALA A 261 10.25 11.96 10.62
C ALA A 261 9.62 10.57 10.42
N LEU A 262 8.63 10.46 9.52
CA LEU A 262 8.00 9.18 9.19
C LEU A 262 8.95 8.21 8.49
N VAL A 263 9.84 8.68 7.61
CA VAL A 263 10.84 7.80 6.98
C VAL A 263 11.90 7.34 7.98
N GLU A 264 12.37 8.23 8.87
CA GLU A 264 13.33 7.87 9.93
C GLU A 264 12.76 6.74 10.80
N MET A 265 11.48 6.85 11.13
CA MET A 265 10.76 5.83 11.89
C MET A 265 10.72 4.47 11.21
N ALA A 266 10.25 4.41 9.96
CA ALA A 266 10.15 3.16 9.22
C ALA A 266 11.53 2.51 9.04
N CYS A 267 12.58 3.31 8.80
CA CYS A 267 13.94 2.81 8.70
C CYS A 267 14.44 2.22 10.03
N ALA A 268 14.21 2.91 11.15
CA ALA A 268 14.62 2.44 12.47
C ALA A 268 13.96 1.12 12.86
N GLN A 269 12.72 0.88 12.42
CA GLN A 269 11.96 -0.33 12.72
C GLN A 269 12.36 -1.53 11.88
N ALA A 270 12.45 -1.34 10.57
CA ALA A 270 12.57 -2.46 9.64
C ALA A 270 14.01 -2.83 9.31
N LEU A 271 14.97 -1.92 9.47
CA LEU A 271 16.36 -2.15 9.08
C LEU A 271 17.30 -2.31 10.27
N GLU A 272 16.84 -2.06 11.50
CA GLU A 272 17.64 -1.98 12.74
C GLU A 272 18.92 -1.12 12.57
N GLN A 273 18.89 -0.19 11.61
CA GLN A 273 19.99 0.69 11.25
C GLN A 273 19.71 2.08 11.80
N ASP A 274 20.77 2.77 12.23
CA ASP A 274 20.71 4.20 12.43
C ASP A 274 20.18 4.85 11.13
N ALA A 275 19.24 5.80 11.27
CA ALA A 275 18.66 6.47 10.13
C ALA A 275 19.79 6.97 9.19
N PRO A 276 19.72 6.70 7.87
CA PRO A 276 20.78 7.10 6.96
C PRO A 276 21.01 8.61 7.04
N GLU A 277 22.28 9.07 7.02
CA GLU A 277 22.65 10.50 7.10
C GLU A 277 21.93 11.35 6.04
N GLU A 278 21.56 10.74 4.92
CA GLU A 278 20.67 11.31 3.91
C GLU A 278 19.47 10.39 3.75
N ILE A 279 18.30 10.85 4.23
CA ILE A 279 17.04 10.14 4.05
C ILE A 279 16.76 10.06 2.56
N PRO A 280 16.75 8.86 1.98
CA PRO A 280 16.54 8.72 0.56
C PRO A 280 15.09 9.15 0.27
N GLY A 281 14.89 10.28 -0.41
CA GLY A 281 13.55 10.80 -0.78
C GLY A 281 12.78 9.92 -1.78
N ASP A 282 13.22 8.68 -1.92
CA ASP A 282 12.82 7.62 -2.81
C ASP A 282 12.41 6.34 -2.04
N GLN A 283 12.28 6.39 -0.70
CA GLN A 283 11.69 5.35 0.15
C GLN A 283 10.17 5.21 -0.04
N LEU A 284 9.61 4.04 0.31
CA LEU A 284 8.16 3.77 0.17
C LEU A 284 7.33 4.80 0.93
N VAL A 285 7.64 5.02 2.22
CA VAL A 285 6.92 5.96 3.08
C VAL A 285 6.92 7.37 2.49
N ALA A 286 8.05 7.85 1.97
CA ALA A 286 8.11 9.14 1.30
C ALA A 286 7.15 9.22 0.10
N TRP A 287 7.08 8.17 -0.72
CA TRP A 287 6.14 8.13 -1.85
C TRP A 287 4.68 8.06 -1.40
N LEU A 288 4.39 7.32 -0.34
CA LEU A 288 3.04 7.19 0.23
C LEU A 288 2.58 8.52 0.85
N VAL A 289 3.38 9.17 1.68
CA VAL A 289 3.07 10.50 2.26
C VAL A 289 2.78 11.52 1.17
N ARG A 290 3.61 11.56 0.11
CA ARG A 290 3.37 12.46 -1.02
C ARG A 290 2.10 12.13 -1.79
N GLU A 291 1.77 10.86 -1.96
CA GLU A 291 0.52 10.44 -2.61
C GLU A 291 -0.71 10.77 -1.74
N LEU A 292 -0.61 10.63 -0.42
CA LEU A 292 -1.64 11.03 0.54
C LEU A 292 -1.93 12.54 0.42
N LEU A 293 -0.88 13.37 0.44
CA LEU A 293 -1.01 14.82 0.28
C LEU A 293 -1.58 15.18 -1.10
N HIS A 294 -1.18 14.47 -2.15
CA HIS A 294 -1.72 14.68 -3.49
C HIS A 294 -3.22 14.33 -3.55
N ALA A 295 -3.63 13.19 -2.98
CA ALA A 295 -5.03 12.80 -2.88
C ALA A 295 -5.85 13.83 -2.07
N ALA A 296 -5.32 14.32 -0.95
CA ALA A 296 -5.94 15.35 -0.13
C ALA A 296 -6.17 16.65 -0.93
N VAL A 297 -5.14 17.15 -1.62
CA VAL A 297 -5.25 18.36 -2.45
C VAL A 297 -6.20 18.15 -3.63
N GLU A 298 -6.19 16.97 -4.27
CA GLU A 298 -7.12 16.64 -5.34
C GLU A 298 -8.58 16.64 -4.84
N GLY A 299 -8.83 16.07 -3.66
CA GLY A 299 -10.18 16.03 -3.07
C GLY A 299 -10.71 17.39 -2.59
N LEU A 300 -9.84 18.38 -2.36
CA LEU A 300 -10.26 19.78 -2.20
C LEU A 300 -10.82 20.39 -3.50
N GLY A 301 -10.46 19.85 -4.65
CA GLY A 301 -10.82 20.40 -5.98
C GLY A 301 -10.09 21.69 -6.36
N ALA A 302 -9.25 22.24 -5.47
CA ALA A 302 -8.45 23.44 -5.67
C ALA A 302 -7.23 23.43 -4.75
N ALA A 303 -6.29 24.36 -4.99
CA ALA A 303 -5.16 24.54 -4.09
C ALA A 303 -5.64 24.96 -2.68
N PRO A 304 -4.99 24.47 -1.60
CA PRO A 304 -5.31 24.91 -0.24
C PRO A 304 -5.13 26.42 -0.09
N LEU A 305 -6.09 27.07 0.58
CA LEU A 305 -6.05 28.47 1.00
C LEU A 305 -5.34 28.62 2.34
N LEU A 306 -5.58 27.69 3.27
CA LEU A 306 -5.01 27.67 4.61
C LEU A 306 -4.53 26.26 4.96
N ALA A 307 -3.57 26.19 5.88
CA ALA A 307 -3.09 24.95 6.45
C ALA A 307 -2.89 25.14 7.96
N TYR A 308 -3.38 24.18 8.73
CA TYR A 308 -3.24 24.14 10.19
C TYR A 308 -2.63 22.80 10.59
N GLY A 309 -1.87 22.77 11.68
CA GLY A 309 -1.22 21.57 12.18
C GLY A 309 -1.18 21.50 13.71
N ALA A 310 -1.13 20.29 14.23
CA ALA A 310 -0.97 19.93 15.64
C ALA A 310 -0.03 18.72 15.71
N GLY A 311 0.93 18.72 16.64
CA GLY A 311 1.89 17.63 16.75
C GLY A 311 2.77 17.44 15.50
N LEU A 312 2.94 18.46 14.65
CA LEU A 312 3.76 18.40 13.44
C LEU A 312 5.10 19.14 13.64
N PRO A 313 6.24 18.57 13.21
CA PRO A 313 6.39 17.19 12.71
C PRO A 313 6.10 16.15 13.80
N PRO A 314 5.63 14.93 13.44
CA PRO A 314 5.25 13.90 14.40
C PRO A 314 6.45 13.48 15.26
N ASP A 315 6.31 13.63 16.58
CA ASP A 315 7.28 13.17 17.60
C ASP A 315 6.88 11.81 18.22
N LEU A 316 5.75 11.25 17.76
CA LEU A 316 5.14 9.95 18.11
C LEU A 316 5.40 9.44 19.55
N ALA A 317 5.24 10.34 20.52
CA ALA A 317 5.41 10.08 21.94
C ALA A 317 4.07 9.84 22.67
N GLY A 318 2.98 9.56 21.93
CA GLY A 318 1.66 9.24 22.46
C GLY A 318 0.63 10.37 22.38
N ASP A 319 0.98 11.49 21.75
CA ASP A 319 0.05 12.59 21.55
C ASP A 319 -0.62 12.55 20.18
N GLY A 320 -0.02 11.91 19.16
CA GLY A 320 -0.46 11.88 17.76
C GLY A 320 -0.15 13.16 16.96
N SER A 321 -0.63 13.26 15.72
CA SER A 321 -0.48 14.48 14.92
C SER A 321 -1.62 14.69 13.93
N CYS A 322 -1.96 15.94 13.64
CA CYS A 322 -3.05 16.26 12.72
C CYS A 322 -2.66 17.38 11.75
N LEU A 323 -3.06 17.24 10.48
CA LEU A 323 -2.96 18.23 9.43
C LEU A 323 -4.36 18.57 8.91
N LEU A 324 -4.72 19.84 8.90
CA LEU A 324 -5.94 20.35 8.29
C LEU A 324 -5.61 21.26 7.11
N LEU A 325 -6.05 20.89 5.92
CA LEU A 325 -6.00 21.71 4.72
C LEU A 325 -7.38 22.29 4.43
N VAL A 326 -7.44 23.60 4.19
CA VAL A 326 -8.69 24.31 3.92
C VAL A 326 -8.68 24.82 2.49
N GLY A 327 -9.58 24.31 1.66
CA GLY A 327 -9.83 24.81 0.31
C GLY A 327 -10.91 25.91 0.29
N PRO A 328 -11.40 26.30 -0.90
CA PRO A 328 -12.46 27.30 -1.02
C PRO A 328 -13.82 26.86 -0.48
N ASP A 329 -14.16 25.58 -0.66
CA ASP A 329 -15.48 25.02 -0.33
C ASP A 329 -15.41 23.84 0.65
N ARG A 330 -14.23 23.21 0.78
CA ARG A 330 -14.03 21.95 1.50
C ARG A 330 -12.80 22.00 2.39
N THR A 331 -12.79 21.18 3.44
CA THR A 331 -11.63 20.87 4.27
C THR A 331 -11.20 19.43 4.05
N VAL A 332 -9.90 19.17 4.25
CA VAL A 332 -9.36 17.82 4.39
C VAL A 332 -8.57 17.76 5.68
N MET A 333 -8.90 16.81 6.53
CA MET A 333 -8.17 16.54 7.76
C MET A 333 -7.50 15.17 7.64
N ILE A 334 -6.20 15.14 7.94
CA ILE A 334 -5.40 13.92 8.07
C ILE A 334 -5.00 13.83 9.53
N ASP A 335 -5.51 12.83 10.22
CA ASP A 335 -5.23 12.54 11.62
C ASP A 335 -4.33 11.31 11.72
N VAL A 336 -3.32 11.37 12.58
CA VAL A 336 -2.34 10.31 12.84
C VAL A 336 -2.42 9.98 14.32
N ASP A 337 -2.93 8.79 14.60
CA ASP A 337 -3.13 8.29 15.96
C ASP A 337 -2.00 7.32 16.33
N ASP A 338 -1.28 7.64 17.40
CA ASP A 338 -0.24 6.83 18.03
C ASP A 338 -0.66 6.28 19.41
N SER A 339 -1.92 6.53 19.81
CA SER A 339 -2.48 6.17 21.11
C SER A 339 -3.00 4.73 21.12
N CYS A 340 -2.08 3.78 21.31
CA CYS A 340 -2.39 2.34 21.47
C CYS A 340 -1.80 1.77 22.77
#